data_AF-A0A5C4PL21-F1
#
_entry.id   AF-A0A5C4PL21-F1
#
_cell.length_a   1.000
_cell.length_b   1.000
_cell.length_c   1.000
_cell.angle_alpha   90.00
_cell.angle_beta   90.00
_cell.angle_gamma   90.00
#
_symmetry.space_group_name_H-M   'P 1'
#
loop_
_entity.id
_entity.type
_entity.pdbx_description
1 polymer ?
#
loop_
_entity_poly.entity_id
_entity_poly.type
_entity_poly.pdbx_seq_one_letter_code
_entity_poly.pdbx_strand_id
1 'polypeptide(L)'
;MKKLSQEEITEKLHQDHFSRGPEVERLSDPVIDTPMLVTLEQLRPYEHNPRFIRNPLYDDIKASIRERGLDQPPPITRRPGEPTFIIRNGGNTRLAILGELWQETRDERFFRIHCLFRPWTNEVTALLGHLAESDLHGQLTFIERALAVAKLKTMLEPDGTALSQRELARRLGAGGYPVSQSHISRMLDTLDHLLPAIPQTLYAGLGKPQIERLIGLRSQAEKTWNRYPTNTLAFTEFWLDTLAYFDADPESFDLEQIQDELLERMSRLLGQSYRMLALELSNTQRTLPMAGIAVALPSVNTHLSNDSEASTLPLPSDFGSTEHKLQPTSSEPHSKSNEARALVEATPERPTPPETNVVSAVSPPSRVQQIREQIDRETFTEAPPTAVALVADDIWSIPPALDTPEQLRFAIAGLAREMAAYAGRPESIIDQKNGLGFTLDMEWLDLATPRATGIHLLLLALLRAQDEVDWEDRKQLPSALFGQLLLGVYQLPLTDRPVMDVGLERLPDGLLIKLYRLIRLARRLIDLSLAPEHDSPEALP
;
A
#
# COMPACT_ATOMS: atom_id res chain seq x y z
N MET A 1 -64.01 -31.58 -18.65
CA MET A 1 -63.14 -31.01 -17.62
C MET A 1 -63.93 -29.91 -16.90
N LYS A 2 -64.20 -30.05 -15.60
CA LYS A 2 -64.93 -29.04 -14.81
C LYS A 2 -64.06 -27.78 -14.67
N LYS A 3 -64.64 -26.61 -14.92
CA LYS A 3 -63.98 -25.31 -14.68
C LYS A 3 -63.91 -25.10 -13.18
N LEU A 4 -62.70 -24.87 -12.68
CA LEU A 4 -62.45 -24.52 -11.27
C LEU A 4 -63.07 -23.15 -10.98
N SER A 5 -63.69 -23.04 -9.82
CA SER A 5 -64.34 -21.82 -9.33
C SER A 5 -63.30 -20.82 -8.81
N GLN A 6 -63.68 -19.54 -8.76
CA GLN A 6 -62.80 -18.45 -8.39
C GLN A 6 -62.28 -18.58 -6.94
N GLU A 7 -63.08 -19.21 -6.07
CA GLU A 7 -62.73 -19.50 -4.67
C GLU A 7 -61.65 -20.60 -4.57
N GLU A 8 -61.74 -21.65 -5.39
CA GLU A 8 -60.71 -22.71 -5.46
C GLU A 8 -59.38 -22.19 -6.03
N ILE A 9 -59.41 -21.14 -6.85
CA ILE A 9 -58.21 -20.47 -7.36
C ILE A 9 -57.57 -19.61 -6.27
N THR A 10 -58.37 -18.87 -5.49
CA THR A 10 -57.85 -18.09 -4.36
C THR A 10 -57.31 -18.98 -3.25
N GLU A 11 -57.96 -20.10 -2.96
CA GLU A 11 -57.52 -21.04 -1.93
C GLU A 11 -56.19 -21.74 -2.32
N LYS A 12 -55.99 -22.00 -3.61
CA LYS A 12 -54.70 -22.48 -4.13
C LYS A 12 -53.59 -21.43 -4.16
N LEU A 13 -53.93 -20.14 -4.22
CA LEU A 13 -52.98 -19.03 -4.11
C LEU A 13 -52.53 -18.78 -2.66
N HIS A 14 -53.36 -19.15 -1.67
CA HIS A 14 -53.06 -19.04 -0.24
C HIS A 14 -52.39 -20.29 0.35
N GLN A 15 -52.22 -21.36 -0.43
CA GLN A 15 -51.34 -22.45 -0.04
C GLN A 15 -49.90 -21.97 -0.18
N ASP A 16 -49.21 -21.78 0.95
CA ASP A 16 -47.79 -21.42 1.08
C ASP A 16 -46.86 -22.51 0.50
N HIS A 17 -46.95 -22.73 -0.81
CA HIS A 17 -46.06 -23.58 -1.60
C HIS A 17 -45.01 -22.75 -2.36
N PHE A 18 -44.63 -21.59 -1.84
CA PHE A 18 -43.36 -20.98 -2.18
C PHE A 18 -42.31 -21.48 -1.17
N SER A 19 -41.94 -22.75 -1.28
CA SER A 19 -40.64 -23.18 -0.78
C SER A 19 -39.60 -22.24 -1.38
N ARG A 20 -38.87 -21.50 -0.52
CA ARG A 20 -37.63 -20.79 -0.88
C ARG A 20 -36.88 -21.73 -1.81
N GLY A 21 -36.80 -21.36 -3.09
CA GLY A 21 -36.07 -22.15 -4.07
C GLY A 21 -34.65 -22.41 -3.55
N PRO A 22 -34.01 -23.51 -3.99
CA PRO A 22 -32.59 -23.67 -3.75
C PRO A 22 -31.89 -22.38 -4.19
N GLU A 23 -30.90 -21.95 -3.41
CA GLU A 23 -29.99 -20.85 -3.72
C GLU A 23 -29.74 -20.84 -5.23
N VAL A 24 -30.27 -19.82 -5.92
CA VAL A 24 -30.32 -19.76 -7.39
C VAL A 24 -28.97 -20.22 -7.91
N GLU A 25 -28.95 -21.36 -8.62
CA GLU A 25 -27.78 -21.78 -9.40
C GLU A 25 -27.32 -20.55 -10.17
N ARG A 26 -26.16 -20.01 -9.78
CA ARG A 26 -25.71 -18.70 -10.25
C ARG A 26 -25.63 -18.78 -11.76
N LEU A 27 -26.54 -18.08 -12.44
CA LEU A 27 -26.48 -17.95 -13.89
C LEU A 27 -25.10 -17.42 -14.26
N SER A 28 -24.44 -18.11 -15.19
CA SER A 28 -23.16 -17.69 -15.73
C SER A 28 -23.23 -16.24 -16.20
N ASP A 29 -22.16 -15.49 -15.98
CA ASP A 29 -22.10 -14.10 -16.43
C ASP A 29 -22.31 -14.00 -17.95
N PRO A 30 -22.94 -12.91 -18.43
CA PRO A 30 -23.04 -12.65 -19.85
C PRO A 30 -21.65 -12.63 -20.52
N VAL A 31 -21.55 -13.22 -21.71
CA VAL A 31 -20.28 -13.24 -22.48
C VAL A 31 -20.13 -11.98 -23.35
N ILE A 32 -21.16 -11.15 -23.44
CA ILE A 32 -21.20 -9.90 -24.20
C ILE A 32 -21.66 -8.74 -23.32
N ASP A 33 -21.40 -7.52 -23.77
CA ASP A 33 -21.88 -6.30 -23.13
C ASP A 33 -23.41 -6.36 -22.96
N THR A 34 -23.88 -6.32 -21.71
CA THR A 34 -25.28 -6.57 -21.35
C THR A 34 -25.78 -5.51 -20.37
N PRO A 35 -26.85 -4.75 -20.68
CA PRO A 35 -27.49 -3.87 -19.71
C PRO A 35 -28.11 -4.68 -18.57
N MET A 36 -27.82 -4.31 -17.34
CA MET A 36 -28.31 -5.00 -16.13
C MET A 36 -28.79 -3.99 -15.10
N LEU A 37 -29.85 -4.35 -14.36
CA LEU A 37 -30.25 -3.61 -13.18
C LEU A 37 -29.63 -4.29 -11.96
N VAL A 38 -28.76 -3.56 -11.26
CA VAL A 38 -28.05 -4.06 -10.07
C VAL A 38 -28.38 -3.22 -8.86
N THR A 39 -28.23 -3.79 -7.67
CA THR A 39 -28.40 -3.06 -6.41
C THR A 39 -27.05 -2.53 -5.92
N LEU A 40 -27.09 -1.47 -5.13
CA LEU A 40 -25.91 -0.89 -4.50
C LEU A 40 -25.12 -1.93 -3.67
N GLU A 41 -25.82 -2.88 -3.04
CA GLU A 41 -25.21 -3.96 -2.25
C GLU A 41 -24.41 -4.96 -3.09
N GLN A 42 -24.79 -5.12 -4.35
CA GLN A 42 -24.09 -6.00 -5.30
C GLN A 42 -22.86 -5.33 -5.92
N LEU A 43 -22.68 -4.02 -5.73
CA LEU A 43 -21.57 -3.26 -6.29
C LEU A 43 -20.46 -3.01 -5.28
N ARG A 44 -19.21 -3.12 -5.74
CA ARG A 44 -18.01 -2.76 -4.99
C ARG A 44 -17.13 -1.82 -5.83
N PRO A 45 -16.44 -0.88 -5.19
CA PRO A 45 -15.43 -0.09 -5.87
C PRO A 45 -14.28 -1.00 -6.30
N TYR A 46 -13.60 -0.63 -7.38
CA TYR A 46 -12.36 -1.30 -7.75
C TYR A 46 -11.27 -1.00 -6.72
N GLU A 47 -10.63 -2.04 -6.18
CA GLU A 47 -9.73 -1.98 -5.02
C GLU A 47 -8.39 -1.34 -5.38
N HIS A 48 -7.96 -1.43 -6.64
CA HIS A 48 -6.71 -0.84 -7.11
C HIS A 48 -6.94 0.53 -7.76
N ASN A 49 -7.81 1.34 -7.17
CA ASN A 49 -8.09 2.69 -7.63
C ASN A 49 -6.78 3.51 -7.68
N PRO A 50 -6.38 4.06 -8.83
CA PRO A 50 -5.18 4.88 -8.93
C PRO A 50 -5.30 6.23 -8.19
N ARG A 51 -6.52 6.64 -7.86
CA ARG A 51 -6.80 7.88 -7.12
C ARG A 51 -6.81 7.62 -5.61
N PHE A 52 -5.92 8.29 -4.90
CA PHE A 52 -5.87 8.31 -3.43
C PHE A 52 -6.46 9.61 -2.86
N ILE A 53 -6.39 10.71 -3.62
CA ILE A 53 -6.88 12.02 -3.18
C ILE A 53 -8.36 12.14 -3.54
N ARG A 54 -9.17 12.66 -2.61
CA ARG A 54 -10.60 12.92 -2.85
C ARG A 54 -10.74 13.83 -4.07
N ASN A 55 -11.64 13.47 -4.99
CA ASN A 55 -11.89 14.26 -6.19
C ASN A 55 -12.35 15.68 -5.79
N PRO A 56 -11.70 16.76 -6.26
CA PRO A 56 -12.11 18.13 -5.92
C PRO A 56 -13.55 18.46 -6.37
N LEU A 57 -14.04 17.82 -7.42
CA LEU A 57 -15.40 17.99 -7.94
C LEU A 57 -16.42 17.09 -7.24
N TYR A 58 -16.09 16.47 -6.11
CA TYR A 58 -16.96 15.50 -5.44
C TYR A 58 -18.34 16.08 -5.12
N ASP A 59 -18.38 17.26 -4.51
CA ASP A 59 -19.63 17.87 -4.05
C ASP A 59 -20.49 18.34 -5.23
N ASP A 60 -19.87 18.83 -6.30
CA ASP A 60 -20.54 19.17 -7.56
C ASP A 60 -21.16 17.94 -8.24
N ILE A 61 -20.42 16.83 -8.28
CA ILE A 61 -20.91 15.55 -8.81
C ILE A 61 -22.06 15.04 -7.94
N LYS A 62 -21.96 15.17 -6.60
CA LYS A 62 -23.03 14.77 -5.67
C LYS A 62 -24.29 15.60 -5.86
N ALA A 63 -24.17 16.92 -5.99
CA ALA A 63 -25.29 17.80 -6.28
C ALA A 63 -25.94 17.45 -7.64
N SER A 64 -25.13 17.23 -8.67
CA SER A 64 -25.62 16.82 -9.99
C SER A 64 -26.39 15.49 -9.95
N ILE A 65 -25.87 14.46 -9.27
CA ILE A 65 -26.53 13.15 -9.14
C ILE A 65 -27.81 13.27 -8.28
N ARG A 66 -27.81 14.15 -7.27
CA ARG A 66 -28.99 14.42 -6.45
C ARG A 66 -30.13 15.08 -7.24
N GLU A 67 -29.82 15.97 -8.19
CA GLU A 67 -30.87 16.63 -8.99
C GLU A 67 -31.33 15.76 -10.16
N ARG A 68 -30.38 15.29 -10.99
CA ARG A 68 -30.67 14.69 -12.31
C ARG A 68 -30.62 13.16 -12.29
N GLY A 69 -30.12 12.56 -11.21
CA GLY A 69 -29.81 11.13 -11.19
C GLY A 69 -28.51 10.81 -11.92
N LEU A 70 -28.27 9.53 -12.15
CA LEU A 70 -27.05 9.04 -12.80
C LEU A 70 -27.24 8.97 -14.32
N ASP A 71 -26.86 10.04 -15.04
CA ASP A 71 -27.07 10.12 -16.50
C ASP A 71 -26.31 9.03 -17.29
N GLN A 72 -25.07 8.78 -16.87
CA GLN A 72 -24.18 7.80 -17.49
C GLN A 72 -23.74 6.80 -16.42
N PRO A 73 -24.44 5.67 -16.32
CA PRO A 73 -24.08 4.69 -15.33
C PRO A 73 -22.73 4.03 -15.61
N PRO A 74 -21.95 3.71 -14.57
CA PRO A 74 -20.63 3.16 -14.75
C PRO A 74 -20.73 1.72 -15.31
N PRO A 75 -19.81 1.34 -16.21
CA PRO A 75 -19.69 -0.04 -16.63
C PRO A 75 -19.21 -0.89 -15.46
N ILE A 76 -19.75 -2.10 -15.35
CA ILE A 76 -19.44 -3.04 -14.28
C ILE A 76 -18.87 -4.33 -14.88
N THR A 77 -18.10 -5.06 -14.07
CA THR A 77 -17.57 -6.36 -14.42
C THR A 77 -17.52 -7.24 -13.18
N ARG A 78 -17.18 -8.52 -13.32
CA ARG A 78 -17.10 -9.46 -12.19
C ARG A 78 -15.95 -10.42 -12.40
N ARG A 79 -15.06 -10.52 -11.42
CA ARG A 79 -13.96 -11.50 -11.49
C ARG A 79 -14.54 -12.92 -11.46
N PRO A 80 -13.93 -13.89 -12.16
CA PRO A 80 -14.39 -15.27 -12.13
C PRO A 80 -14.45 -15.81 -10.69
N GLY A 81 -15.62 -16.29 -10.28
CA GLY A 81 -15.84 -16.87 -8.95
C GLY A 81 -16.25 -15.88 -7.86
N GLU A 82 -16.18 -14.57 -8.10
CA GLU A 82 -16.61 -13.57 -7.12
C GLU A 82 -18.13 -13.36 -7.12
N PRO A 83 -18.76 -13.08 -5.96
CA PRO A 83 -20.21 -12.89 -5.87
C PRO A 83 -20.64 -11.48 -6.30
N THR A 84 -19.79 -10.48 -6.11
CA THR A 84 -20.11 -9.05 -6.29
C THR A 84 -19.58 -8.51 -7.62
N PHE A 85 -20.26 -7.50 -8.16
CA PHE A 85 -19.78 -6.74 -9.31
C PHE A 85 -18.83 -5.63 -8.84
N ILE A 86 -17.82 -5.36 -9.65
CA ILE A 86 -16.87 -4.25 -9.46
C ILE A 86 -17.03 -3.22 -10.58
N ILE A 87 -16.71 -1.96 -10.29
CA ILE A 87 -16.65 -0.91 -11.32
C ILE A 87 -15.50 -1.23 -12.28
N ARG A 88 -15.79 -1.33 -13.58
CA ARG A 88 -14.79 -1.70 -14.59
C ARG A 88 -13.81 -0.57 -14.89
N ASN A 89 -14.31 0.63 -15.15
CA ASN A 89 -13.53 1.83 -15.44
C ASN A 89 -14.39 3.05 -15.19
N GLY A 90 -13.90 3.99 -14.38
CA GLY A 90 -14.61 5.25 -14.11
C GLY A 90 -15.92 5.05 -13.36
N GLY A 91 -15.95 5.39 -12.07
CA GLY A 91 -17.21 5.29 -11.32
C GLY A 91 -17.08 5.05 -9.83
N ASN A 92 -15.88 4.79 -9.29
CA ASN A 92 -15.69 4.64 -7.85
C ASN A 92 -16.22 5.86 -7.07
N THR A 93 -15.92 7.08 -7.54
CA THR A 93 -16.45 8.30 -6.94
C THR A 93 -17.97 8.39 -7.04
N ARG A 94 -18.55 8.02 -8.20
CA ARG A 94 -20.01 8.03 -8.38
C ARG A 94 -20.69 6.98 -7.48
N LEU A 95 -20.08 5.81 -7.33
CA LEU A 95 -20.56 4.74 -6.44
C LEU A 95 -20.55 5.18 -4.97
N ALA A 96 -19.48 5.85 -4.52
CA ALA A 96 -19.41 6.42 -3.18
C ALA A 96 -20.55 7.45 -2.94
N ILE A 97 -20.75 8.35 -3.91
CA ILE A 97 -21.83 9.34 -3.88
C ILE A 97 -23.22 8.68 -3.82
N LEU A 98 -23.46 7.62 -4.61
CA LEU A 98 -24.73 6.88 -4.57
C LEU A 98 -24.98 6.25 -3.20
N GLY A 99 -23.92 5.73 -2.55
CA GLY A 99 -23.98 5.25 -1.18
C GLY A 99 -24.37 6.32 -0.17
N GLU A 100 -23.76 7.50 -0.24
CA GLU A 100 -24.12 8.64 0.61
C GLU A 100 -25.56 9.09 0.37
N LEU A 101 -25.97 9.25 -0.89
CA LEU A 101 -27.33 9.69 -1.23
C LEU A 101 -28.38 8.66 -0.79
N TRP A 102 -28.12 7.36 -0.94
CA TRP A 102 -29.01 6.32 -0.41
C TRP A 102 -29.14 6.39 1.11
N GLN A 103 -28.03 6.61 1.83
CA GLN A 103 -28.06 6.75 3.29
C GLN A 103 -28.87 7.98 3.73
N GLU A 104 -28.73 9.10 3.01
CA GLU A 104 -29.42 10.38 3.30
C GLU A 104 -30.92 10.33 2.97
N THR A 105 -31.29 9.85 1.77
CA THR A 105 -32.66 10.00 1.25
C THR A 105 -33.49 8.73 1.30
N ARG A 106 -32.84 7.55 1.33
CA ARG A 106 -33.48 6.24 1.15
C ARG A 106 -34.34 6.15 -0.13
N ASP A 107 -34.00 6.92 -1.15
CA ASP A 107 -34.65 6.88 -2.46
C ASP A 107 -34.12 5.69 -3.28
N GLU A 108 -35.03 4.82 -3.75
CA GLU A 108 -34.70 3.61 -4.49
C GLU A 108 -33.90 3.89 -5.76
N ARG A 109 -33.99 5.08 -6.35
CA ARG A 109 -33.21 5.45 -7.55
C ARG A 109 -31.69 5.46 -7.31
N PHE A 110 -31.26 5.61 -6.05
CA PHE A 110 -29.85 5.54 -5.66
C PHE A 110 -29.45 4.12 -5.20
N PHE A 111 -30.44 3.24 -5.00
CA PHE A 111 -30.23 1.84 -4.61
C PHE A 111 -30.24 0.89 -5.81
N ARG A 112 -31.16 1.08 -6.77
CA ARG A 112 -31.26 0.28 -8.01
C ARG A 112 -30.65 1.04 -9.17
N ILE A 113 -29.53 0.57 -9.66
CA ILE A 113 -28.67 1.26 -10.62
C ILE A 113 -28.66 0.45 -11.93
N HIS A 114 -29.02 1.09 -13.03
CA HIS A 114 -28.85 0.48 -14.35
C HIS A 114 -27.37 0.53 -14.71
N CYS A 115 -26.71 -0.59 -14.98
CA CYS A 115 -25.30 -0.64 -15.33
C CYS A 115 -25.10 -1.40 -16.64
N LEU A 116 -24.02 -1.10 -17.36
CA LEU A 116 -23.58 -1.93 -18.47
C LEU A 116 -22.59 -2.98 -17.96
N PHE A 117 -23.01 -4.23 -17.90
CA PHE A 117 -22.09 -5.33 -17.61
C PHE A 117 -21.19 -5.55 -18.80
N ARG A 118 -19.89 -5.66 -18.55
CA ARG A 118 -18.91 -6.09 -19.52
C ARG A 118 -18.09 -7.26 -18.99
N PRO A 119 -17.83 -8.29 -19.79
CA PRO A 119 -17.06 -9.46 -19.36
C PRO A 119 -15.68 -9.10 -18.81
N TRP A 120 -15.27 -9.83 -17.77
CA TRP A 120 -13.92 -9.73 -17.20
C TRP A 120 -12.87 -10.25 -18.17
N THR A 121 -11.73 -9.57 -18.22
CA THR A 121 -10.57 -10.00 -19.03
C THR A 121 -9.41 -10.40 -18.13
N ASN A 122 -8.80 -9.43 -17.44
CA ASN A 122 -7.73 -9.62 -16.47
C ASN A 122 -7.51 -8.34 -15.66
N GLU A 123 -6.76 -8.48 -14.56
CA GLU A 123 -6.49 -7.39 -13.61
C GLU A 123 -5.74 -6.22 -14.26
N VAL A 124 -4.77 -6.52 -15.13
CA VAL A 124 -3.97 -5.50 -15.84
C VAL A 124 -4.86 -4.59 -16.70
N THR A 125 -5.82 -5.17 -17.42
CA THR A 125 -6.75 -4.42 -18.28
C THR A 125 -7.71 -3.57 -17.44
N ALA A 126 -8.15 -4.09 -16.28
CA ALA A 126 -9.00 -3.34 -15.36
C ALA A 126 -8.26 -2.10 -14.81
N LEU A 127 -7.04 -2.30 -14.27
CA LEU A 127 -6.23 -1.20 -13.74
C LEU A 127 -5.86 -0.17 -14.83
N LEU A 128 -5.49 -0.62 -16.03
CA LEU A 128 -5.24 0.27 -17.18
C LEU A 128 -6.47 1.11 -17.54
N GLY A 129 -7.66 0.50 -17.55
CA GLY A 129 -8.91 1.20 -17.83
C GLY A 129 -9.20 2.29 -16.80
N HIS A 130 -8.99 2.02 -15.51
CA HIS A 130 -9.12 3.02 -14.45
C HIS A 130 -8.08 4.13 -14.52
N LEU A 131 -6.82 3.79 -14.86
CA LEU A 131 -5.74 4.75 -15.03
C LEU A 131 -6.01 5.71 -16.20
N ALA A 132 -6.36 5.17 -17.37
CA ALA A 132 -6.64 5.96 -18.57
C ALA A 132 -7.85 6.89 -18.38
N GLU A 133 -8.95 6.38 -17.79
CA GLU A 133 -10.14 7.16 -17.51
C GLU A 133 -9.87 8.30 -16.51
N SER A 134 -9.10 8.01 -15.45
CA SER A 134 -8.79 8.99 -14.41
C SER A 134 -7.90 10.12 -14.93
N ASP A 135 -6.94 9.81 -15.81
CA ASP A 135 -6.10 10.81 -16.48
C ASP A 135 -6.90 11.70 -17.45
N LEU A 136 -7.90 11.14 -18.16
CA LEU A 136 -8.75 11.90 -19.09
C LEU A 136 -9.72 12.85 -18.37
N HIS A 137 -10.34 12.39 -17.28
CA HIS A 137 -11.50 13.07 -16.68
C HIS A 137 -11.22 13.78 -15.35
N GLY A 138 -10.03 13.65 -14.77
CA GLY A 138 -9.78 14.27 -13.47
C GLY A 138 -8.33 14.35 -13.02
N GLN A 139 -7.37 14.58 -13.93
CA GLN A 139 -5.94 14.84 -13.65
C GLN A 139 -5.41 14.17 -12.36
N LEU A 140 -5.03 12.90 -12.46
CA LEU A 140 -4.26 12.27 -11.39
C LEU A 140 -2.99 13.10 -11.12
N THR A 141 -2.61 13.18 -9.85
CA THR A 141 -1.32 13.74 -9.46
C THR A 141 -0.18 12.93 -10.08
N PHE A 142 1.02 13.51 -10.11
CA PHE A 142 2.18 12.79 -10.62
C PHE A 142 2.46 11.51 -9.80
N ILE A 143 2.31 11.59 -8.48
CA ILE A 143 2.55 10.45 -7.59
C ILE A 143 1.51 9.33 -7.76
N GLU A 144 0.23 9.67 -7.92
CA GLU A 144 -0.84 8.70 -8.22
C GLU A 144 -0.56 7.91 -9.51
N ARG A 145 -0.13 8.62 -10.57
CA ARG A 145 0.28 7.97 -11.83
C ARG A 145 1.51 7.08 -11.64
N ALA A 146 2.51 7.55 -10.90
CA ALA A 146 3.72 6.78 -10.65
C ALA A 146 3.41 5.46 -9.93
N LEU A 147 2.60 5.50 -8.87
CA LEU A 147 2.18 4.32 -8.12
C LEU A 147 1.37 3.35 -9.00
N ALA A 148 0.44 3.85 -9.80
CA ALA A 148 -0.33 3.02 -10.72
C ALA A 148 0.56 2.33 -11.78
N VAL A 149 1.53 3.05 -12.35
CA VAL A 149 2.49 2.50 -13.32
C VAL A 149 3.42 1.47 -12.67
N ALA A 150 3.88 1.72 -11.44
CA ALA A 150 4.68 0.75 -10.71
C ALA A 150 3.90 -0.53 -10.41
N LYS A 151 2.63 -0.40 -10.01
CA LYS A 151 1.74 -1.56 -9.80
C LYS A 151 1.49 -2.35 -11.09
N LEU A 152 1.25 -1.66 -12.20
CA LEU A 152 1.13 -2.29 -13.52
C LEU A 152 2.42 -3.00 -13.94
N LYS A 153 3.59 -2.41 -13.64
CA LYS A 153 4.88 -3.06 -13.86
C LYS A 153 4.95 -4.39 -13.10
N THR A 154 4.66 -4.39 -11.80
CA THR A 154 4.65 -5.60 -10.97
C THR A 154 3.70 -6.67 -11.50
N MET A 155 2.49 -6.29 -11.93
CA MET A 155 1.53 -7.24 -12.52
C MET A 155 1.97 -7.80 -13.89
N LEU A 156 2.81 -7.07 -14.63
CA LEU A 156 3.31 -7.46 -15.95
C LEU A 156 4.65 -8.23 -15.91
N GLU A 157 5.20 -8.43 -14.73
CA GLU A 157 6.42 -9.19 -14.44
C GLU A 157 6.10 -10.57 -13.82
N PRO A 158 5.38 -11.48 -14.51
CA PRO A 158 5.20 -12.83 -13.99
C PRO A 158 6.57 -13.53 -13.88
N ASP A 159 6.74 -14.33 -12.84
CA ASP A 159 7.88 -15.23 -12.64
C ASP A 159 9.25 -14.53 -12.48
N GLY A 160 9.27 -13.28 -12.02
CA GLY A 160 10.50 -12.58 -11.61
C GLY A 160 11.35 -12.04 -12.76
N THR A 161 10.85 -12.06 -14.00
CA THR A 161 11.58 -11.46 -15.13
C THR A 161 11.42 -9.94 -15.11
N ALA A 162 12.51 -9.22 -14.86
CA ALA A 162 12.51 -7.77 -14.86
C ALA A 162 12.15 -7.19 -16.25
N LEU A 163 11.07 -6.43 -16.29
CA LEU A 163 10.59 -5.74 -17.48
C LEU A 163 11.39 -4.45 -17.68
N SER A 164 12.00 -4.30 -18.86
CA SER A 164 12.60 -3.01 -19.21
C SER A 164 11.55 -1.91 -19.29
N GLN A 165 11.92 -0.68 -18.95
CA GLN A 165 11.00 0.47 -19.04
C GLN A 165 10.47 0.72 -20.47
N ARG A 166 11.24 0.35 -21.50
CA ARG A 166 10.82 0.41 -22.91
C ARG A 166 9.71 -0.59 -23.22
N GLU A 167 9.85 -1.80 -22.72
CA GLU A 167 8.84 -2.84 -22.86
C GLU A 167 7.58 -2.49 -22.05
N LEU A 168 7.74 -1.90 -20.86
CA LEU A 168 6.62 -1.35 -20.08
C LEU A 168 5.84 -0.32 -20.89
N ALA A 169 6.53 0.69 -21.44
CA ALA A 169 5.91 1.70 -22.29
C ALA A 169 5.12 1.09 -23.47
N ARG A 170 5.71 0.09 -24.14
CA ARG A 170 5.07 -0.62 -25.26
C ARG A 170 3.78 -1.34 -24.82
N ARG A 171 3.82 -2.07 -23.69
CA ARG A 171 2.66 -2.81 -23.16
C ARG A 171 1.55 -1.88 -22.67
N LEU A 172 1.90 -0.82 -21.95
CA LEU A 172 0.94 0.20 -21.50
C LEU A 172 0.26 0.88 -22.71
N GLY A 173 1.05 1.25 -23.72
CA GLY A 173 0.53 1.84 -24.97
C GLY A 173 -0.40 0.90 -25.73
N ALA A 174 -0.07 -0.38 -25.84
CA ALA A 174 -0.94 -1.39 -26.46
C ALA A 174 -2.26 -1.58 -25.70
N GLY A 175 -2.27 -1.35 -24.38
CA GLY A 175 -3.45 -1.38 -23.52
C GLY A 175 -4.24 -0.08 -23.44
N GLY A 176 -3.91 0.94 -24.26
CA GLY A 176 -4.65 2.21 -24.32
C GLY A 176 -4.10 3.32 -23.42
N TYR A 177 -2.93 3.14 -22.81
CA TYR A 177 -2.24 4.16 -22.00
C TYR A 177 -0.86 4.51 -22.57
N PRO A 178 -0.79 5.37 -23.61
CA PRO A 178 0.48 5.73 -24.24
C PRO A 178 1.32 6.62 -23.31
N VAL A 179 2.45 6.09 -22.85
CA VAL A 179 3.42 6.81 -22.01
C VAL A 179 4.84 6.56 -22.50
N SER A 180 5.69 7.59 -22.49
CA SER A 180 7.08 7.47 -22.94
C SER A 180 7.96 6.79 -21.88
N GLN A 181 9.00 6.07 -22.31
CA GLN A 181 9.97 5.47 -21.39
C GLN A 181 10.64 6.51 -20.47
N SER A 182 10.93 7.72 -20.98
CA SER A 182 11.48 8.80 -20.16
C SER A 182 10.53 9.21 -19.03
N HIS A 183 9.22 9.23 -19.29
CA HIS A 183 8.24 9.55 -18.26
C HIS A 183 8.12 8.44 -17.22
N ILE A 184 8.14 7.18 -17.65
CA ILE A 184 8.21 6.01 -16.76
C ILE A 184 9.45 6.08 -15.87
N SER A 185 10.62 6.38 -16.43
CA SER A 185 11.85 6.52 -15.63
C SER A 185 11.67 7.54 -14.52
N ARG A 186 11.17 8.73 -14.84
CA ARG A 186 10.92 9.79 -13.85
C ARG A 186 9.92 9.36 -12.78
N MET A 187 8.87 8.63 -13.16
CA MET A 187 7.91 8.08 -12.20
C MET A 187 8.58 7.11 -11.23
N LEU A 188 9.35 6.15 -11.74
CA LEU A 188 10.05 5.17 -10.90
C LEU A 188 11.12 5.84 -10.03
N ASP A 189 11.91 6.77 -10.59
CA ASP A 189 12.90 7.54 -9.84
C ASP A 189 12.25 8.37 -8.71
N THR A 190 11.03 8.88 -8.93
CA THR A 190 10.26 9.58 -7.89
C THR A 190 9.91 8.65 -6.75
N LEU A 191 9.45 7.42 -7.05
CA LEU A 191 9.11 6.43 -6.04
C LEU A 191 10.35 5.94 -5.27
N ASP A 192 11.48 5.78 -5.95
CA ASP A 192 12.69 5.23 -5.34
C ASP A 192 13.48 6.28 -4.54
N HIS A 193 13.38 7.57 -4.89
CA HIS A 193 14.28 8.60 -4.36
C HIS A 193 13.62 9.79 -3.68
N LEU A 194 12.34 10.07 -3.97
CA LEU A 194 11.63 11.22 -3.41
C LEU A 194 10.54 10.76 -2.44
N LEU A 195 9.74 9.76 -2.82
CA LEU A 195 8.65 9.24 -1.99
C LEU A 195 9.09 8.83 -0.57
N PRO A 196 10.26 8.19 -0.36
CA PRO A 196 10.68 7.82 0.99
C PRO A 196 11.08 9.01 1.88
N ALA A 197 11.30 10.20 1.30
CA ALA A 197 11.76 11.37 2.03
C ALA A 197 10.74 12.51 2.12
N ILE A 198 9.93 12.73 1.07
CA ILE A 198 8.93 13.81 1.02
C ILE A 198 7.52 13.30 0.63
N PRO A 199 6.98 12.30 1.34
CA PRO A 199 5.67 11.74 1.01
C PRO A 199 4.55 12.78 1.07
N GLN A 200 4.49 13.62 2.11
CA GLN A 200 3.41 14.62 2.26
C GLN A 200 3.44 15.63 1.11
N THR A 201 4.61 16.15 0.77
CA THR A 201 4.77 17.09 -0.35
C THR A 201 4.30 16.49 -1.68
N LEU A 202 4.63 15.20 -1.94
CA LEU A 202 4.22 14.52 -3.16
C LEU A 202 2.70 14.26 -3.21
N TYR A 203 2.11 13.79 -2.12
CA TYR A 203 0.66 13.53 -2.03
C TYR A 203 -0.16 14.81 -2.02
N ALA A 204 0.40 15.93 -1.58
CA ALA A 204 -0.24 17.23 -1.69
C ALA A 204 -0.19 17.81 -3.13
N GLY A 205 0.45 17.11 -4.08
CA GLY A 205 0.32 17.38 -5.51
C GLY A 205 1.53 18.04 -6.17
N LEU A 206 2.74 17.86 -5.63
CA LEU A 206 3.98 18.40 -6.20
C LEU A 206 4.06 18.17 -7.72
N GLY A 207 4.27 19.25 -8.46
CA GLY A 207 4.16 19.25 -9.91
C GLY A 207 5.32 18.53 -10.60
N LYS A 208 5.04 17.97 -11.79
CA LYS A 208 6.07 17.35 -12.66
C LYS A 208 7.33 18.23 -12.86
N PRO A 209 7.23 19.56 -13.10
CA PRO A 209 8.43 20.39 -13.28
C PRO A 209 9.32 20.47 -12.04
N GLN A 210 8.75 20.44 -10.82
CA GLN A 210 9.51 20.45 -9.58
C GLN A 210 10.16 19.10 -9.33
N ILE A 211 9.43 18.00 -9.55
CA ILE A 211 9.93 16.63 -9.44
C ILE A 211 11.13 16.41 -10.38
N GLU A 212 11.02 16.83 -11.65
CA GLU A 212 12.11 16.69 -12.62
C GLU A 212 13.36 17.47 -12.20
N ARG A 213 13.18 18.68 -11.64
CA ARG A 213 14.29 19.47 -11.11
C ARG A 213 14.95 18.80 -9.89
N LEU A 214 14.17 18.24 -8.97
CA LEU A 214 14.69 17.51 -7.80
C LEU A 214 15.48 16.26 -8.20
N ILE A 215 14.96 15.44 -9.10
CA ILE A 215 15.67 14.24 -9.59
C ILE A 215 16.98 14.66 -10.29
N GLY A 216 16.93 15.75 -11.06
CA GLY A 216 18.11 16.36 -11.66
C GLY A 216 19.14 16.78 -10.62
N LEU A 217 18.71 17.50 -9.58
CA LEU A 217 19.56 17.94 -8.46
C LEU A 217 20.18 16.74 -7.74
N ARG A 218 19.40 15.71 -7.40
CA ARG A 218 19.89 14.46 -6.80
C ARG A 218 21.00 13.85 -7.65
N SER A 219 20.75 13.67 -8.94
CA SER A 219 21.70 13.04 -9.86
C SER A 219 23.01 13.83 -9.97
N GLN A 220 22.95 15.16 -9.89
CA GLN A 220 24.13 16.02 -9.90
C GLN A 220 24.89 15.96 -8.56
N ALA A 221 24.16 16.03 -7.45
CA ALA A 221 24.72 15.92 -6.12
C ALA A 221 25.40 14.57 -5.88
N GLU A 222 24.81 13.47 -6.34
CA GLU A 222 25.38 12.12 -6.27
C GLU A 222 26.69 12.03 -7.06
N LYS A 223 26.73 12.59 -8.27
CA LYS A 223 27.96 12.65 -9.08
C LYS A 223 29.05 13.45 -8.40
N THR A 224 28.72 14.59 -7.79
CA THR A 224 29.66 15.42 -7.05
C THR A 224 30.15 14.69 -5.79
N TRP A 225 29.24 14.09 -5.01
CA TRP A 225 29.54 13.30 -3.82
C TRP A 225 30.56 12.20 -4.11
N ASN A 226 30.35 11.44 -5.18
CA ASN A 226 31.20 10.29 -5.55
C ASN A 226 32.61 10.66 -6.03
N ARG A 227 32.93 11.95 -6.20
CA ARG A 227 34.31 12.40 -6.51
C ARG A 227 35.21 12.43 -5.28
N TYR A 228 34.62 12.42 -4.10
CA TYR A 228 35.32 12.57 -2.83
C TYR A 228 35.31 11.24 -2.08
N PRO A 229 36.42 10.86 -1.41
CA PRO A 229 36.46 9.66 -0.59
C PRO A 229 35.56 9.85 0.64
N THR A 230 34.39 9.18 0.65
CA THR A 230 33.47 9.15 1.79
C THR A 230 33.54 7.82 2.51
N ASN A 231 33.88 7.85 3.82
CA ASN A 231 34.10 6.64 4.61
C ASN A 231 33.01 6.34 5.65
N THR A 232 31.99 7.20 5.80
CA THR A 232 31.06 7.12 6.96
C THR A 232 29.58 7.09 6.62
N LEU A 233 29.13 7.64 5.48
CA LEU A 233 27.70 7.74 5.14
C LEU A 233 27.48 7.52 3.65
N ALA A 234 26.49 6.70 3.28
CA ALA A 234 26.11 6.51 1.89
C ALA A 234 25.32 7.75 1.37
N PHE A 235 25.52 8.13 0.11
CA PHE A 235 24.82 9.29 -0.49
C PHE A 235 23.29 9.15 -0.37
N THR A 236 22.76 7.93 -0.54
CA THR A 236 21.31 7.70 -0.42
C THR A 236 20.77 8.07 0.96
N GLU A 237 21.44 7.65 2.03
CA GLU A 237 21.02 7.98 3.40
C GLU A 237 21.12 9.49 3.65
N PHE A 238 22.23 10.09 3.23
CA PHE A 238 22.42 11.54 3.27
C PHE A 238 21.32 12.32 2.54
N TRP A 239 20.96 11.90 1.32
CA TRP A 239 19.94 12.52 0.49
C TRP A 239 18.57 12.45 1.17
N LEU A 240 18.16 11.26 1.61
CA LEU A 240 16.87 11.05 2.27
C LEU A 240 16.77 11.88 3.55
N ASP A 241 17.81 11.86 4.39
CA ASP A 241 17.87 12.64 5.62
C ASP A 241 17.90 14.15 5.39
N THR A 242 18.38 14.62 4.24
CA THR A 242 18.36 16.05 3.89
C THR A 242 17.00 16.46 3.38
N LEU A 243 16.42 15.67 2.50
CA LEU A 243 15.15 16.01 1.88
C LEU A 243 13.97 15.89 2.86
N ALA A 244 14.07 15.04 3.89
CA ALA A 244 13.04 14.87 4.93
C ALA A 244 12.71 16.15 5.72
N TYR A 245 13.64 17.13 5.80
CA TYR A 245 13.36 18.42 6.44
C TYR A 245 12.38 19.29 5.63
N PHE A 246 12.13 18.94 4.37
CA PHE A 246 11.28 19.66 3.44
C PHE A 246 9.98 18.90 3.11
N ASP A 247 9.61 17.92 3.95
CA ASP A 247 8.32 17.22 3.85
C ASP A 247 7.21 18.06 4.50
N ALA A 248 6.73 19.06 3.78
CA ALA A 248 5.76 20.05 4.23
C ALA A 248 4.77 20.42 3.10
N ASP A 249 3.99 21.48 3.30
CA ASP A 249 3.02 21.97 2.30
C ASP A 249 3.71 22.30 0.95
N PRO A 250 3.21 21.84 -0.21
CA PRO A 250 3.76 22.15 -1.52
C PRO A 250 3.97 23.64 -1.80
N GLU A 251 3.17 24.53 -1.21
CA GLU A 251 3.33 25.97 -1.40
C GLU A 251 4.60 26.52 -0.71
N SER A 252 5.12 25.80 0.28
CA SER A 252 6.41 26.10 0.92
C SER A 252 7.61 25.45 0.20
N PHE A 253 7.36 24.72 -0.90
CA PHE A 253 8.40 24.01 -1.62
C PHE A 253 9.32 24.97 -2.37
N ASP A 254 10.53 25.16 -1.83
CA ASP A 254 11.59 25.93 -2.46
C ASP A 254 12.80 25.06 -2.80
N LEU A 255 13.05 24.91 -4.10
CA LEU A 255 14.17 24.14 -4.61
C LEU A 255 15.53 24.78 -4.28
N GLU A 256 15.59 26.12 -4.25
CA GLU A 256 16.84 26.83 -3.95
C GLU A 256 17.25 26.57 -2.50
N GLN A 257 16.29 26.61 -1.59
CA GLN A 257 16.51 26.30 -0.18
C GLN A 257 16.97 24.85 0.03
N ILE A 258 16.37 23.89 -0.70
CA ILE A 258 16.81 22.48 -0.69
C ILE A 258 18.25 22.36 -1.21
N GLN A 259 18.58 23.06 -2.29
CA GLN A 259 19.93 23.04 -2.86
C GLN A 259 20.96 23.63 -1.89
N ASP A 260 20.63 24.74 -1.24
CA ASP A 260 21.51 25.41 -0.28
C ASP A 260 21.79 24.52 0.94
N GLU A 261 20.75 23.92 1.53
CA GLU A 261 20.90 22.99 2.66
C GLU A 261 21.71 21.75 2.28
N LEU A 262 21.45 21.20 1.08
CA LEU A 262 22.19 20.07 0.53
C LEU A 262 23.69 20.40 0.42
N LEU A 263 24.02 21.55 -0.18
CA LEU A 263 25.40 22.01 -0.35
C LEU A 263 26.06 22.31 1.00
N GLU A 264 25.34 22.91 1.96
CA GLU A 264 25.86 23.17 3.29
C GLU A 264 26.21 21.87 4.02
N ARG A 265 25.31 20.88 4.02
CA ARG A 265 25.59 19.59 4.68
C ARG A 265 26.66 18.80 3.95
N MET A 266 26.68 18.80 2.62
CA MET A 266 27.76 18.21 1.83
C MET A 266 29.11 18.85 2.16
N SER A 267 29.17 20.18 2.34
CA SER A 267 30.41 20.88 2.68
C SER A 267 31.04 20.38 3.98
N ARG A 268 30.20 20.15 5.00
CA ARG A 268 30.60 19.64 6.32
C ARG A 268 31.10 18.19 6.24
N LEU A 269 30.41 17.34 5.48
CA LEU A 269 30.73 15.91 5.39
C LEU A 269 31.92 15.61 4.46
N LEU A 270 32.07 16.36 3.38
CA LEU A 270 33.13 16.16 2.38
C LEU A 270 34.39 16.99 2.67
N GLY A 271 34.33 17.90 3.66
CA GLY A 271 35.44 18.81 3.99
C GLY A 271 35.76 19.82 2.88
N GLN A 272 34.83 20.07 1.97
CA GLN A 272 34.99 21.00 0.84
C GLN A 272 34.23 22.29 1.11
N SER A 273 34.71 23.41 0.54
CA SER A 273 33.98 24.68 0.69
C SER A 273 32.66 24.67 -0.09
N TYR A 274 31.64 25.33 0.47
CA TYR A 274 30.34 25.55 -0.17
C TYR A 274 30.46 26.03 -1.62
N ARG A 275 31.28 27.06 -1.86
CA ARG A 275 31.47 27.67 -3.18
C ARG A 275 32.04 26.69 -4.21
N MET A 276 32.97 25.82 -3.80
CA MET A 276 33.53 24.80 -4.68
C MET A 276 32.47 23.77 -5.07
N LEU A 277 31.71 23.26 -4.10
CA LEU A 277 30.64 22.31 -4.36
C LEU A 277 29.52 22.92 -5.23
N ALA A 278 29.14 24.18 -5.00
CA ALA A 278 28.18 24.89 -5.82
C ALA A 278 28.65 25.07 -7.28
N LEU A 279 29.94 25.40 -7.47
CA LEU A 279 30.54 25.48 -8.80
C LEU A 279 30.55 24.13 -9.51
N GLU A 280 30.88 23.05 -8.80
CA GLU A 280 30.90 21.70 -9.37
C GLU A 280 29.50 21.20 -9.74
N LEU A 281 28.52 21.43 -8.87
CA LEU A 281 27.13 21.07 -9.08
C LEU A 281 26.57 21.81 -10.32
N SER A 282 26.85 23.11 -10.45
CA SER A 282 26.48 23.88 -11.65
C SER A 282 27.30 23.51 -12.91
N ASN A 283 28.56 23.10 -12.80
CA ASN A 283 29.35 22.67 -13.96
C ASN A 283 28.86 21.34 -14.55
N THR A 284 28.25 20.46 -13.74
CA THR A 284 27.61 19.24 -14.27
C THR A 284 26.38 19.54 -15.14
N GLN A 285 25.81 20.74 -15.10
CA GLN A 285 24.75 21.17 -16.02
C GLN A 285 25.29 21.45 -17.44
N ARG A 286 26.59 21.73 -17.59
CA ARG A 286 27.22 22.10 -18.88
C ARG A 286 27.84 20.93 -19.65
N THR A 287 27.89 19.73 -19.07
CA THR A 287 28.54 18.55 -19.69
C THR A 287 27.55 17.50 -20.18
N LEU A 288 26.76 17.85 -21.20
CA LEU A 288 26.14 16.95 -22.20
C LEU A 288 26.21 17.67 -23.56
N PRO A 289 26.51 16.96 -24.66
CA PRO A 289 27.79 16.94 -25.35
C PRO A 289 28.01 18.13 -26.31
N MET A 290 29.09 18.88 -26.11
CA MET A 290 29.76 19.61 -27.20
C MET A 290 30.92 18.75 -27.68
N ALA A 291 30.69 18.05 -28.78
CA ALA A 291 31.75 17.44 -29.56
C ALA A 291 32.69 18.54 -30.07
N GLY A 292 33.97 18.41 -29.73
CA GLY A 292 35.11 18.92 -30.49
C GLY A 292 35.23 20.43 -30.66
N ILE A 293 35.92 21.10 -29.73
CA ILE A 293 36.78 22.24 -30.11
C ILE A 293 38.14 22.05 -29.43
N ALA A 294 39.12 21.66 -30.25
CA ALA A 294 40.52 21.68 -29.90
C ALA A 294 40.94 23.12 -29.56
N VAL A 295 41.62 23.26 -28.42
CA VAL A 295 42.26 24.49 -27.99
C VAL A 295 43.39 24.82 -28.96
N ALA A 296 43.28 25.93 -29.69
CA ALA A 296 44.41 26.61 -30.31
C ALA A 296 44.53 28.01 -29.68
N LEU A 297 45.70 28.27 -29.09
CA LEU A 297 46.08 29.55 -28.48
C LEU A 297 46.20 30.66 -29.53
N PRO A 298 46.02 31.93 -29.14
CA PRO A 298 45.85 33.04 -30.07
C PRO A 298 47.20 33.58 -30.55
N SER A 299 47.31 33.87 -31.85
CA SER A 299 48.36 34.73 -32.39
C SER A 299 47.73 35.98 -32.99
N VAL A 300 48.22 37.11 -32.47
CA VAL A 300 47.92 38.49 -32.82
C VAL A 300 48.24 38.76 -34.29
N ASN A 301 47.32 39.43 -35.00
CA ASN A 301 47.69 40.52 -35.90
C ASN A 301 46.49 41.41 -36.25
N THR A 302 46.73 42.70 -36.07
CA THR A 302 45.84 43.84 -36.31
C THR A 302 46.07 44.37 -37.72
N HIS A 303 45.01 44.55 -38.51
CA HIS A 303 44.75 45.69 -39.42
C HIS A 303 43.42 45.43 -40.17
N LEU A 304 42.32 46.11 -39.84
CA LEU A 304 41.85 47.43 -40.32
C LEU A 304 41.19 47.42 -41.72
N SER A 305 39.93 47.89 -41.69
CA SER A 305 39.14 48.61 -42.72
C SER A 305 38.14 47.81 -43.56
N ASN A 306 36.84 48.01 -43.22
CA ASN A 306 35.78 48.65 -44.04
C ASN A 306 35.73 48.30 -45.54
N ASP A 307 34.59 48.03 -46.20
CA ASP A 307 33.24 48.59 -46.09
C ASP A 307 32.29 47.88 -47.09
N SER A 308 30.98 48.19 -46.97
CA SER A 308 29.89 48.09 -47.96
C SER A 308 29.14 46.77 -48.21
N GLU A 309 27.89 46.78 -47.73
CA GLU A 309 26.63 46.76 -48.50
C GLU A 309 26.41 45.68 -49.58
N ALA A 310 25.23 45.12 -49.82
CA ALA A 310 23.88 45.18 -49.24
C ALA A 310 23.02 44.15 -50.01
N SER A 311 21.95 43.66 -49.37
CA SER A 311 20.70 43.14 -49.98
C SER A 311 20.81 41.87 -50.87
N THR A 312 19.91 40.89 -50.88
CA THR A 312 18.44 40.94 -50.82
C THR A 312 17.92 39.49 -50.67
N LEU A 313 16.83 39.29 -49.92
CA LEU A 313 15.90 38.12 -49.96
C LEU A 313 15.12 38.12 -51.30
N PRO A 314 14.24 37.14 -51.69
CA PRO A 314 13.56 36.08 -50.90
C PRO A 314 13.37 34.68 -51.60
N LEU A 315 12.76 33.76 -50.84
CA LEU A 315 12.09 32.46 -51.18
C LEU A 315 11.06 32.52 -52.34
N PRO A 316 10.27 31.46 -52.72
CA PRO A 316 10.19 30.01 -52.32
C PRO A 316 9.97 29.05 -53.53
N SER A 317 9.81 27.72 -53.28
CA SER A 317 8.91 26.72 -53.94
C SER A 317 9.57 25.33 -54.01
N ASP A 318 8.92 24.16 -54.06
CA ASP A 318 7.63 23.57 -53.63
C ASP A 318 7.71 22.07 -54.07
N PHE A 319 6.78 21.20 -53.62
CA PHE A 319 6.58 19.77 -54.01
C PHE A 319 7.54 18.71 -53.43
N GLY A 320 7.14 17.49 -53.02
CA GLY A 320 5.85 16.78 -53.00
C GLY A 320 6.07 15.32 -52.55
N SER A 321 5.06 14.73 -51.93
CA SER A 321 4.94 13.33 -51.42
C SER A 321 5.15 12.26 -52.53
N THR A 322 5.38 10.94 -52.34
CA THR A 322 4.65 9.93 -51.53
C THR A 322 5.31 8.52 -51.74
N GLU A 323 5.27 7.66 -50.70
CA GLU A 323 4.94 6.20 -50.66
C GLU A 323 5.75 5.02 -51.29
N HIS A 324 5.78 3.94 -50.46
CA HIS A 324 5.65 2.48 -50.72
C HIS A 324 6.82 1.52 -51.09
N LYS A 325 7.29 0.80 -50.04
CA LYS A 325 7.28 -0.67 -49.75
C LYS A 325 7.67 -1.75 -50.81
N LEU A 326 8.49 -2.71 -50.33
CA LEU A 326 8.64 -4.16 -50.62
C LEU A 326 9.92 -4.66 -51.36
N GLN A 327 10.84 -5.27 -50.58
CA GLN A 327 11.47 -6.63 -50.67
C GLN A 327 11.66 -7.37 -52.03
N PRO A 328 12.46 -8.48 -52.12
CA PRO A 328 13.76 -8.85 -51.50
C PRO A 328 14.72 -9.58 -52.50
N THR A 329 15.81 -10.16 -51.96
CA THR A 329 16.57 -11.38 -52.38
C THR A 329 18.02 -11.26 -52.89
N SER A 330 18.91 -11.85 -52.06
CA SER A 330 20.07 -12.72 -52.34
C SER A 330 21.07 -12.39 -53.45
N SER A 331 22.38 -12.34 -53.12
CA SER A 331 23.28 -13.52 -53.16
C SER A 331 24.75 -13.16 -52.87
N GLU A 332 25.39 -14.04 -52.11
CA GLU A 332 26.83 -14.22 -51.81
C GLU A 332 27.63 -14.68 -53.07
N PRO A 333 29.00 -14.73 -53.13
CA PRO A 333 29.80 -15.66 -52.28
C PRO A 333 31.28 -15.35 -51.93
N HIS A 334 31.70 -16.03 -50.85
CA HIS A 334 32.98 -16.62 -50.37
C HIS A 334 34.39 -16.40 -51.00
N SER A 335 35.41 -16.44 -50.11
CA SER A 335 36.67 -17.24 -50.18
C SER A 335 37.40 -17.25 -48.80
N LYS A 336 37.53 -18.39 -48.08
CA LYS A 336 38.71 -19.34 -47.91
C LYS A 336 39.93 -18.76 -47.15
N SER A 337 40.70 -19.43 -46.26
CA SER A 337 40.72 -20.76 -45.58
C SER A 337 41.91 -20.81 -44.58
N ASN A 338 41.87 -21.76 -43.60
CA ASN A 338 42.97 -22.50 -42.90
C ASN A 338 43.98 -21.75 -41.98
N GLU A 339 44.58 -22.30 -40.91
CA GLU A 339 44.81 -23.69 -40.46
C GLU A 339 45.23 -23.74 -38.96
N ALA A 340 45.23 -24.95 -38.37
CA ALA A 340 45.48 -25.26 -36.95
C ALA A 340 46.86 -25.93 -36.69
N ARG A 341 47.40 -25.86 -35.46
CA ARG A 341 48.03 -27.00 -34.71
C ARG A 341 48.57 -26.64 -33.31
N ALA A 342 48.66 -27.67 -32.46
CA ALA A 342 48.78 -27.68 -31.00
C ALA A 342 50.18 -28.07 -30.45
N LEU A 343 50.41 -27.82 -29.15
CA LEU A 343 51.35 -28.47 -28.19
C LEU A 343 50.96 -27.99 -26.76
N VAL A 344 50.28 -28.77 -25.89
CA VAL A 344 50.71 -29.83 -24.94
C VAL A 344 51.36 -29.34 -23.62
N GLU A 345 50.63 -29.61 -22.52
CA GLU A 345 50.93 -29.87 -21.09
C GLU A 345 51.79 -28.93 -20.21
N ALA A 346 51.22 -28.50 -19.07
CA ALA A 346 51.56 -29.01 -17.72
C ALA A 346 50.69 -28.36 -16.62
N THR A 347 50.03 -29.20 -15.79
CA THR A 347 49.47 -28.84 -14.47
C THR A 347 50.52 -29.22 -13.41
N PRO A 348 50.66 -28.49 -12.29
CA PRO A 348 50.01 -28.95 -11.06
C PRO A 348 49.59 -27.86 -10.04
N GLU A 349 48.61 -28.27 -9.22
CA GLU A 349 48.45 -28.00 -7.78
C GLU A 349 47.78 -26.72 -7.23
N ARG A 350 46.73 -27.02 -6.44
CA ARG A 350 46.02 -26.21 -5.44
C ARG A 350 46.95 -25.70 -4.33
N PRO A 351 46.57 -24.56 -3.73
CA PRO A 351 46.62 -24.42 -2.29
C PRO A 351 45.26 -24.03 -1.69
N THR A 352 44.85 -24.77 -0.66
CA THR A 352 43.85 -24.40 0.34
C THR A 352 44.38 -23.30 1.26
N PRO A 353 43.53 -22.37 1.74
CA PRO A 353 43.78 -21.64 2.97
C PRO A 353 42.82 -22.07 4.11
N PRO A 354 43.15 -21.73 5.37
CA PRO A 354 42.71 -22.47 6.56
C PRO A 354 41.36 -22.02 7.11
N GLU A 355 40.75 -22.94 7.85
CA GLU A 355 39.63 -22.69 8.75
C GLU A 355 40.06 -21.74 9.87
N THR A 356 39.38 -20.58 9.96
CA THR A 356 39.27 -19.83 11.21
C THR A 356 37.81 -19.47 11.41
N ASN A 357 37.22 -20.04 12.46
CA ASN A 357 35.95 -19.66 13.03
C ASN A 357 35.90 -18.15 13.28
N VAL A 358 35.08 -17.43 12.53
CA VAL A 358 34.49 -16.16 12.97
C VAL A 358 33.02 -16.20 12.56
N VAL A 359 32.17 -16.20 13.58
CA VAL A 359 30.72 -16.06 13.49
C VAL A 359 30.38 -14.87 12.59
N SER A 360 29.76 -15.14 11.43
CA SER A 360 29.10 -14.09 10.64
C SER A 360 27.95 -13.53 11.46
N ALA A 361 28.22 -12.41 12.13
CA ALA A 361 27.18 -11.53 12.63
C ALA A 361 26.34 -11.10 11.41
N VAL A 362 25.08 -11.52 11.40
CA VAL A 362 24.07 -11.04 10.46
C VAL A 362 23.99 -9.53 10.62
N SER A 363 24.51 -8.78 9.65
CA SER A 363 24.28 -7.34 9.55
C SER A 363 22.78 -7.10 9.47
N PRO A 364 22.22 -6.13 10.21
CA PRO A 364 20.80 -5.79 10.09
C PRO A 364 20.50 -5.34 8.66
N PRO A 365 19.29 -5.61 8.13
CA PRO A 365 18.92 -5.21 6.78
C PRO A 365 18.99 -3.68 6.66
N SER A 366 19.44 -3.20 5.50
CA SER A 366 19.49 -1.77 5.17
C SER A 366 18.09 -1.17 5.28
N ARG A 367 17.99 0.06 5.80
CA ARG A 367 16.75 0.87 5.86
C ARG A 367 15.99 0.91 4.53
N VAL A 368 16.69 0.77 3.41
CA VAL A 368 16.12 0.69 2.05
C VAL A 368 15.34 -0.61 1.82
N GLN A 369 15.77 -1.74 2.38
CA GLN A 369 15.04 -3.02 2.32
C GLN A 369 13.80 -2.98 3.21
N GLN A 370 13.90 -2.39 4.41
CA GLN A 370 12.75 -2.19 5.30
C GLN A 370 11.68 -1.28 4.68
N ILE A 371 12.08 -0.23 3.96
CA ILE A 371 11.16 0.65 3.24
C ILE A 371 10.53 -0.08 2.05
N ARG A 372 11.29 -0.91 1.33
CA ARG A 372 10.77 -1.69 0.20
C ARG A 372 9.79 -2.78 0.64
N GLU A 373 10.09 -3.47 1.74
CA GLU A 373 9.18 -4.41 2.40
C GLU A 373 7.94 -3.72 2.97
N GLN A 374 8.08 -2.47 3.45
CA GLN A 374 6.95 -1.67 3.90
C GLN A 374 6.05 -1.21 2.73
N ILE A 375 6.62 -0.87 1.57
CA ILE A 375 5.88 -0.57 0.34
C ILE A 375 5.18 -1.84 -0.19
N ASP A 376 5.86 -2.99 -0.21
CA ASP A 376 5.25 -4.27 -0.61
C ASP A 376 4.11 -4.70 0.34
N ARG A 377 4.28 -4.44 1.65
CA ARG A 377 3.25 -4.69 2.69
C ARG A 377 2.07 -3.71 2.61
N GLU A 378 2.28 -2.48 2.16
CA GLU A 378 1.21 -1.50 1.87
C GLU A 378 0.52 -1.77 0.52
N THR A 379 1.15 -2.53 -0.39
CA THR A 379 0.57 -2.91 -1.69
C THR A 379 -0.34 -4.15 -1.59
N PHE A 380 -0.15 -4.99 -0.57
CA PHE A 380 -0.97 -6.14 -0.24
C PHE A 380 -1.53 -6.03 1.17
N THR A 381 -2.84 -5.72 1.26
CA THR A 381 -3.75 -5.91 2.42
C THR A 381 -4.02 -4.69 3.32
N GLU A 382 -5.31 -4.35 3.34
CA GLU A 382 -6.17 -3.67 4.33
C GLU A 382 -5.62 -2.84 5.52
N ALA A 383 -6.32 -1.71 5.69
CA ALA A 383 -6.65 -0.95 6.91
C ALA A 383 -5.73 0.25 7.31
N PRO A 384 -6.33 1.36 7.82
CA PRO A 384 -5.68 2.66 7.94
C PRO A 384 -4.79 2.77 9.20
N PRO A 385 -3.94 3.82 9.30
CA PRO A 385 -2.74 3.79 10.12
C PRO A 385 -3.01 4.24 11.55
N THR A 386 -2.33 3.65 12.53
CA THR A 386 -2.10 4.34 13.80
C THR A 386 -0.77 3.89 14.41
N ALA A 387 -0.03 4.90 14.87
CA ALA A 387 1.23 4.83 15.57
C ALA A 387 1.27 3.71 16.63
N VAL A 388 2.33 2.90 16.58
CA VAL A 388 3.14 2.27 17.66
C VAL A 388 3.89 1.10 17.00
N ALA A 389 4.85 1.41 16.11
CA ALA A 389 5.64 0.41 15.39
C ALA A 389 6.80 -0.17 16.23
N LEU A 390 6.61 -0.36 17.54
CA LEU A 390 7.64 -0.95 18.41
C LEU A 390 7.15 -2.09 19.32
N VAL A 391 5.92 -2.60 19.19
CA VAL A 391 5.51 -3.79 19.99
C VAL A 391 4.51 -4.74 19.30
N ALA A 392 4.05 -4.48 18.06
CA ALA A 392 2.94 -5.24 17.49
C ALA A 392 3.29 -6.67 17.00
N ASP A 393 4.52 -6.92 16.55
CA ASP A 393 4.95 -8.26 16.09
C ASP A 393 5.05 -9.29 17.24
N ASP A 394 5.18 -8.83 18.49
CA ASP A 394 5.33 -9.69 19.67
C ASP A 394 3.99 -10.10 20.30
N ILE A 395 2.90 -9.35 20.05
CA ILE A 395 1.59 -9.66 20.66
C ILE A 395 0.99 -10.95 20.09
N TRP A 396 1.13 -11.16 18.79
CA TRP A 396 0.45 -12.26 18.06
C TRP A 396 1.30 -13.52 17.92
N SER A 397 2.62 -13.36 17.88
CA SER A 397 3.60 -14.44 17.69
C SER A 397 3.79 -15.23 18.98
N ILE A 398 3.49 -16.54 18.97
CA ILE A 398 3.75 -17.43 20.11
C ILE A 398 5.03 -18.21 19.78
N PRO A 399 6.14 -17.99 20.51
CA PRO A 399 7.34 -18.80 20.33
C PRO A 399 7.01 -20.30 20.47
N PRO A 400 7.58 -21.19 19.64
CA PRO A 400 7.31 -22.63 19.74
C PRO A 400 7.69 -23.20 21.11
N ALA A 401 8.65 -22.58 21.80
CA ALA A 401 9.04 -22.92 23.16
C ALA A 401 8.03 -22.54 24.25
N LEU A 402 6.93 -21.87 23.90
CA LEU A 402 5.81 -21.53 24.78
C LEU A 402 4.52 -22.22 24.35
N ASP A 403 4.51 -22.99 23.25
CA ASP A 403 3.33 -23.58 22.63
C ASP A 403 2.93 -24.94 23.24
N THR A 404 3.08 -25.07 24.56
CA THR A 404 2.59 -26.22 25.34
C THR A 404 1.55 -25.74 26.36
N PRO A 405 0.51 -26.55 26.68
CA PRO A 405 -0.54 -26.13 27.61
C PRO A 405 -0.01 -25.64 28.97
N GLU A 406 1.03 -26.26 29.51
CA GLU A 406 1.64 -25.91 30.80
C GLU A 406 2.36 -24.55 30.73
N GLN A 407 3.13 -24.32 29.66
CA GLN A 407 3.85 -23.05 29.48
C GLN A 407 2.90 -21.89 29.16
N LEU A 408 1.84 -22.14 28.39
CA LEU A 408 0.79 -21.16 28.13
C LEU A 408 0.09 -20.75 29.43
N ARG A 409 -0.30 -21.72 30.27
CA ARG A 409 -0.91 -21.45 31.59
C ARG A 409 0.00 -20.61 32.48
N PHE A 410 1.29 -20.95 32.54
CA PHE A 410 2.28 -20.19 33.31
C PHE A 410 2.42 -18.74 32.80
N ALA A 411 2.50 -18.56 31.48
CA ALA A 411 2.61 -17.24 30.86
C ALA A 411 1.33 -16.39 31.07
N ILE A 412 0.15 -17.01 30.96
CA ILE A 412 -1.14 -16.35 31.22
C ILE A 412 -1.22 -15.90 32.69
N ALA A 413 -0.83 -16.75 33.64
CA ALA A 413 -0.81 -16.40 35.06
C ALA A 413 0.17 -15.26 35.37
N GLY A 414 1.35 -15.25 34.74
CA GLY A 414 2.31 -14.16 34.83
C GLY A 414 1.72 -12.82 34.37
N LEU A 415 1.07 -12.81 33.21
CA LEU A 415 0.39 -11.60 32.69
C LEU A 415 -0.74 -11.13 33.61
N ALA A 416 -1.55 -12.07 34.13
CA ALA A 416 -2.60 -11.75 35.08
C ALA A 416 -2.04 -11.13 36.38
N ARG A 417 -0.92 -11.64 36.89
CA ARG A 417 -0.20 -11.10 38.04
C ARG A 417 0.35 -9.70 37.78
N GLU A 418 0.88 -9.44 36.59
CA GLU A 418 1.32 -8.10 36.21
C GLU A 418 0.17 -7.10 36.12
N MET A 419 -1.01 -7.54 35.67
CA MET A 419 -2.22 -6.72 35.68
C MET A 419 -2.70 -6.46 37.13
N ALA A 420 -2.70 -7.48 37.99
CA ALA A 420 -3.04 -7.35 39.41
C ALA A 420 -2.02 -6.50 40.20
N ALA A 421 -0.75 -6.49 39.77
CA ALA A 421 0.28 -5.61 40.33
C ALA A 421 -0.06 -4.14 40.11
N TYR A 422 -0.64 -3.78 38.96
CA TYR A 422 -1.11 -2.42 38.72
C TYR A 422 -2.32 -2.04 39.59
N ALA A 423 -3.14 -3.02 39.99
CA ALA A 423 -4.17 -2.84 41.02
C ALA A 423 -3.60 -2.68 42.45
N GLY A 424 -2.28 -2.82 42.62
CA GLY A 424 -1.60 -2.76 43.92
C GLY A 424 -1.62 -4.07 44.71
N ARG A 425 -2.13 -5.16 44.13
CA ARG A 425 -2.28 -6.46 44.81
C ARG A 425 -1.93 -7.63 43.88
N PRO A 426 -0.64 -7.86 43.57
CA PRO A 426 -0.23 -9.00 42.74
C PRO A 426 -0.55 -10.36 43.39
N GLU A 427 -0.66 -10.40 44.72
CA GLU A 427 -0.92 -11.62 45.52
C GLU A 427 -2.34 -12.17 45.34
N SER A 428 -3.25 -11.44 44.68
CA SER A 428 -4.61 -11.93 44.40
C SER A 428 -4.66 -13.02 43.33
N ILE A 429 -3.55 -13.28 42.63
CA ILE A 429 -3.45 -14.27 41.55
C ILE A 429 -2.80 -15.56 42.04
N ILE A 430 -3.60 -16.62 42.12
CA ILE A 430 -3.16 -17.96 42.51
C ILE A 430 -2.96 -18.80 41.24
N ASP A 431 -1.74 -19.35 41.06
CA ASP A 431 -1.42 -20.21 39.92
C ASP A 431 -2.21 -21.53 40.00
N GLN A 432 -2.79 -21.94 38.88
CA GLN A 432 -3.52 -23.19 38.73
C GLN A 432 -2.97 -24.04 37.59
N LYS A 433 -3.09 -25.36 37.74
CA LYS A 433 -2.74 -26.31 36.66
C LYS A 433 -3.85 -26.46 35.62
N ASN A 434 -5.06 -25.99 35.94
CA ASN A 434 -6.27 -26.17 35.15
C ASN A 434 -6.79 -24.82 34.63
N GLY A 435 -7.76 -24.86 33.72
CA GLY A 435 -8.35 -23.66 33.12
C GLY A 435 -7.30 -22.81 32.41
N LEU A 436 -7.38 -21.49 32.60
CA LEU A 436 -6.45 -20.51 32.04
C LEU A 436 -5.09 -20.45 32.74
N GLY A 437 -4.88 -21.21 33.83
CA GLY A 437 -3.60 -21.23 34.55
C GLY A 437 -3.56 -20.38 35.81
N PHE A 438 -4.65 -19.66 36.14
CA PHE A 438 -4.76 -18.89 37.37
C PHE A 438 -6.21 -18.84 37.89
N THR A 439 -6.37 -18.46 39.15
CA THR A 439 -7.64 -18.02 39.74
C THR A 439 -7.42 -16.74 40.56
N LEU A 440 -8.51 -16.10 40.95
CA LEU A 440 -8.50 -14.96 41.85
C LEU A 440 -8.83 -15.40 43.28
N ASP A 441 -8.07 -14.90 44.24
CA ASP A 441 -8.43 -15.01 45.65
C ASP A 441 -9.46 -13.94 46.02
N MET A 442 -10.66 -14.39 46.38
CA MET A 442 -11.79 -13.52 46.72
C MET A 442 -11.59 -12.77 48.04
N GLU A 443 -10.67 -13.23 48.92
CA GLU A 443 -10.35 -12.53 50.17
C GLU A 443 -9.59 -11.21 49.91
N TRP A 444 -8.88 -11.13 48.79
CA TRP A 444 -8.07 -9.97 48.42
C TRP A 444 -8.77 -9.03 47.43
N LEU A 445 -10.04 -9.26 47.12
CA LEU A 445 -10.84 -8.45 46.21
C LEU A 445 -11.02 -7.04 46.77
N ASP A 446 -10.15 -6.14 46.33
CA ASP A 446 -10.17 -4.74 46.74
C ASP A 446 -10.92 -3.90 45.72
N LEU A 447 -12.14 -3.51 46.07
CA LEU A 447 -12.96 -2.59 45.30
C LEU A 447 -12.81 -1.13 45.79
N ALA A 448 -11.82 -0.84 46.65
CA ALA A 448 -11.64 0.48 47.23
C ALA A 448 -11.18 1.55 46.22
N THR A 449 -10.58 1.14 45.10
CA THR A 449 -10.16 2.08 44.04
C THR A 449 -10.80 1.74 42.69
N PRO A 450 -11.19 2.76 41.89
CA PRO A 450 -11.62 2.60 40.50
C PRO A 450 -10.73 1.68 39.66
N ARG A 451 -9.41 1.81 39.87
CA ARG A 451 -8.37 1.01 39.23
C ARG A 451 -8.50 -0.47 39.56
N ALA A 452 -8.50 -0.78 40.85
CA ALA A 452 -8.55 -2.15 41.33
C ALA A 452 -9.87 -2.79 40.92
N THR A 453 -11.00 -2.09 41.06
CA THR A 453 -12.31 -2.56 40.61
C THR A 453 -12.30 -2.93 39.12
N GLY A 454 -11.75 -2.07 38.25
CA GLY A 454 -11.71 -2.33 36.82
C GLY A 454 -10.90 -3.58 36.44
N ILE A 455 -9.72 -3.75 37.05
CA ILE A 455 -8.82 -4.89 36.77
C ILE A 455 -9.41 -6.19 37.30
N HIS A 456 -9.96 -6.20 38.51
CA HIS A 456 -10.57 -7.40 39.08
C HIS A 456 -11.81 -7.84 38.29
N LEU A 457 -12.69 -6.90 37.90
CA LEU A 457 -13.85 -7.22 37.05
C LEU A 457 -13.44 -7.80 35.71
N LEU A 458 -12.38 -7.27 35.09
CA LEU A 458 -11.84 -7.80 33.84
C LEU A 458 -11.31 -9.23 33.98
N LEU A 459 -10.51 -9.50 35.02
CA LEU A 459 -9.95 -10.83 35.26
C LEU A 459 -11.05 -11.85 35.65
N LEU A 460 -12.06 -11.44 36.44
CA LEU A 460 -13.24 -12.26 36.74
C LEU A 460 -14.03 -12.61 35.48
N ALA A 461 -14.18 -11.65 34.56
CA ALA A 461 -14.85 -11.88 33.28
C ALA A 461 -14.08 -12.89 32.41
N LEU A 462 -12.75 -12.81 32.36
CA LEU A 462 -11.91 -13.78 31.64
C LEU A 462 -11.99 -15.19 32.23
N LEU A 463 -12.08 -15.30 33.56
CA LEU A 463 -12.25 -16.57 34.25
C LEU A 463 -13.67 -17.14 34.16
N ARG A 464 -14.62 -16.40 33.56
CA ARG A 464 -16.04 -16.79 33.51
C ARG A 464 -16.60 -17.09 34.90
N ALA A 465 -16.09 -16.39 35.93
CA ALA A 465 -16.42 -16.65 37.33
C ALA A 465 -17.89 -16.37 37.68
N GLN A 466 -18.62 -15.68 36.80
CA GLN A 466 -20.03 -15.30 36.96
C GLN A 466 -20.97 -16.11 36.03
N ASP A 467 -20.47 -17.14 35.36
CA ASP A 467 -21.24 -17.88 34.34
C ASP A 467 -22.36 -18.75 34.92
N GLU A 468 -22.35 -19.04 36.21
CA GLU A 468 -23.39 -19.78 36.92
C GLU A 468 -24.52 -18.87 37.45
N VAL A 469 -24.43 -17.55 37.24
CA VAL A 469 -25.42 -16.56 37.72
C VAL A 469 -26.56 -16.38 36.69
N ASP A 470 -27.79 -16.18 37.15
CA ASP A 470 -28.97 -15.99 36.28
C ASP A 470 -28.84 -14.80 35.31
N TRP A 471 -29.37 -14.93 34.09
CA TRP A 471 -29.26 -13.93 33.01
C TRP A 471 -29.80 -12.54 33.38
N GLU A 472 -30.78 -12.45 34.28
CA GLU A 472 -31.32 -11.17 34.76
C GLU A 472 -30.32 -10.39 35.62
N ASP A 473 -29.49 -11.08 36.40
CA ASP A 473 -28.41 -10.47 37.19
C ASP A 473 -27.21 -10.09 36.29
N ARG A 474 -27.02 -10.78 35.16
CA ARG A 474 -25.97 -10.46 34.15
C ARG A 474 -26.20 -9.13 33.43
N LYS A 475 -27.43 -8.61 33.37
CA LYS A 475 -27.72 -7.27 32.78
C LYS A 475 -27.01 -6.13 33.51
N GLN A 476 -26.49 -6.38 34.72
CA GLN A 476 -25.79 -5.41 35.55
C GLN A 476 -24.29 -5.30 35.27
N LEU A 477 -23.75 -5.95 34.24
CA LEU A 477 -22.48 -5.58 33.64
C LEU A 477 -22.75 -4.67 32.43
N PRO A 478 -22.96 -3.35 32.61
CA PRO A 478 -23.09 -2.42 31.50
C PRO A 478 -21.97 -2.65 30.49
N SER A 479 -22.30 -2.73 29.20
CA SER A 479 -21.32 -2.59 28.12
C SER A 479 -20.46 -1.32 28.30
N ALA A 480 -21.00 -0.32 28.99
CA ALA A 480 -20.30 0.88 29.43
C ALA A 480 -19.11 0.62 30.39
N LEU A 481 -19.12 -0.46 31.20
CA LEU A 481 -17.99 -0.82 32.07
C LEU A 481 -16.75 -1.18 31.24
N PHE A 482 -16.91 -2.06 30.25
CA PHE A 482 -15.83 -2.44 29.33
C PHE A 482 -15.44 -1.28 28.42
N GLY A 483 -16.42 -0.51 27.95
CA GLY A 483 -16.19 0.70 27.16
C GLY A 483 -15.29 1.69 27.90
N GLN A 484 -15.59 1.99 29.16
CA GLN A 484 -14.80 2.92 29.97
C GLN A 484 -13.42 2.37 30.35
N LEU A 485 -13.33 1.07 30.66
CA LEU A 485 -12.05 0.44 30.99
C LEU A 485 -11.07 0.46 29.81
N LEU A 486 -11.56 0.25 28.59
CA LEU A 486 -10.72 0.16 27.38
C LEU A 486 -10.49 1.52 26.70
N LEU A 487 -11.55 2.32 26.56
CA LEU A 487 -11.53 3.58 25.79
C LEU A 487 -11.43 4.81 26.70
N GLY A 488 -11.77 4.69 27.98
CA GLY A 488 -11.95 5.82 28.89
C GLY A 488 -13.35 6.40 28.84
N VAL A 489 -13.58 7.47 29.61
CA VAL A 489 -14.85 8.21 29.58
C VAL A 489 -15.10 8.69 28.14
N TYR A 490 -16.31 8.48 27.63
CA TYR A 490 -16.73 8.91 26.29
C TYR A 490 -16.79 10.45 26.22
N GLN A 491 -15.62 11.09 26.06
CA GLN A 491 -15.48 12.55 25.91
C GLN A 491 -15.72 13.01 24.47
N LEU A 492 -15.87 12.07 23.53
CA LEU A 492 -16.31 12.33 22.16
C LEU A 492 -17.85 12.33 22.14
N PRO A 493 -18.50 13.49 21.98
CA PRO A 493 -19.95 13.57 22.04
C PRO A 493 -20.57 12.83 20.84
N LEU A 494 -21.37 11.81 21.12
CA LEU A 494 -22.36 11.31 20.18
C LEU A 494 -23.61 12.18 20.33
N THR A 495 -24.16 12.67 19.23
CA THR A 495 -25.45 13.38 19.23
C THR A 495 -26.49 12.53 19.96
N ASP A 496 -27.14 13.13 20.96
CA ASP A 496 -28.24 12.55 21.76
C ASP A 496 -27.88 11.47 22.81
N ARG A 497 -26.62 11.33 23.26
CA ARG A 497 -26.30 10.48 24.43
C ARG A 497 -25.46 11.22 25.49
N PRO A 498 -25.90 11.29 26.76
CA PRO A 498 -25.12 11.91 27.81
C PRO A 498 -23.82 11.12 28.06
N VAL A 499 -22.77 11.83 28.50
CA VAL A 499 -21.51 11.22 28.94
C VAL A 499 -21.82 10.27 30.10
N MET A 500 -21.54 8.99 29.90
CA MET A 500 -21.67 7.96 30.94
C MET A 500 -20.30 7.75 31.57
N ASP A 501 -20.18 8.08 32.85
CA ASP A 501 -19.00 7.77 33.67
C ASP A 501 -19.43 6.82 34.80
N VAL A 502 -18.93 5.59 34.74
CA VAL A 502 -19.18 4.50 35.69
C VAL A 502 -18.12 4.49 36.80
N GLY A 503 -17.21 5.47 36.83
CA GLY A 503 -16.21 5.64 37.88
C GLY A 503 -15.07 4.63 37.83
N LEU A 504 -14.77 4.04 36.67
CA LEU A 504 -13.61 3.15 36.45
C LEU A 504 -12.44 3.91 35.81
N GLU A 505 -11.22 3.54 36.18
CA GLU A 505 -10.00 4.09 35.55
C GLU A 505 -9.73 3.39 34.20
N ARG A 506 -9.41 4.18 33.17
CA ARG A 506 -8.99 3.67 31.85
C ARG A 506 -7.69 2.88 31.98
N LEU A 507 -7.61 1.71 31.34
CA LEU A 507 -6.38 0.94 31.25
C LEU A 507 -5.30 1.70 30.45
N PRO A 508 -4.08 1.87 30.99
CA PRO A 508 -2.96 2.37 30.23
C PRO A 508 -2.61 1.45 29.05
N ASP A 509 -2.05 2.01 27.97
CA ASP A 509 -1.72 1.27 26.75
C ASP A 509 -0.79 0.06 27.03
N GLY A 510 0.15 0.19 27.98
CA GLY A 510 1.02 -0.91 28.40
C GLY A 510 0.27 -2.09 29.03
N LEU A 511 -0.87 -1.88 29.69
CA LEU A 511 -1.71 -2.97 30.18
C LEU A 511 -2.66 -3.51 29.11
N LEU A 512 -3.09 -2.68 28.15
CA LEU A 512 -3.85 -3.16 26.99
C LEU A 512 -3.04 -4.18 26.19
N ILE A 513 -1.75 -3.93 25.98
CA ILE A 513 -0.83 -4.87 25.33
C ILE A 513 -0.80 -6.21 26.08
N LYS A 514 -0.68 -6.18 27.42
CA LYS A 514 -0.68 -7.39 28.26
C LYS A 514 -2.01 -8.14 28.20
N LEU A 515 -3.14 -7.42 28.19
CA LEU A 515 -4.46 -7.99 28.03
C LEU A 515 -4.61 -8.70 26.68
N TYR A 516 -4.21 -8.06 25.58
CA TYR A 516 -4.25 -8.67 24.25
C TYR A 516 -3.35 -9.90 24.17
N ARG A 517 -2.16 -9.84 24.77
CA ARG A 517 -1.25 -10.99 24.86
C ARG A 517 -1.87 -12.13 25.65
N LEU A 518 -2.50 -11.84 26.80
CA LEU A 518 -3.19 -12.81 27.64
C LEU A 518 -4.31 -13.49 26.85
N ILE A 519 -5.16 -12.72 26.17
CA ILE A 519 -6.24 -13.24 25.31
C ILE A 519 -5.68 -14.13 24.19
N ARG A 520 -4.57 -13.73 23.56
CA ARG A 520 -3.93 -14.50 22.49
C ARG A 520 -3.44 -15.87 22.97
N LEU A 521 -2.77 -15.90 24.13
CA LEU A 521 -2.29 -17.15 24.75
C LEU A 521 -3.45 -18.03 25.22
N ALA A 522 -4.49 -17.43 25.82
CA ALA A 522 -5.69 -18.14 26.24
C ALA A 522 -6.42 -18.80 25.07
N ARG A 523 -6.55 -18.11 23.93
CA ARG A 523 -7.14 -18.68 22.71
C ARG A 523 -6.30 -19.87 22.20
N ARG A 524 -4.97 -19.74 22.17
CA ARG A 524 -4.10 -20.85 21.77
C ARG A 524 -4.23 -22.05 22.70
N LEU A 525 -4.31 -21.82 24.01
CA LEU A 525 -4.51 -22.87 25.00
C LEU A 525 -5.84 -23.60 24.77
N ILE A 526 -6.91 -22.87 24.46
CA ILE A 526 -8.21 -23.43 24.11
C ILE A 526 -8.09 -24.29 22.83
N ASP A 527 -7.45 -23.77 21.78
CA ASP A 527 -7.26 -24.50 20.52
C ASP A 527 -6.52 -25.84 20.74
N LEU A 528 -5.45 -25.83 21.57
CA LEU A 528 -4.70 -27.04 21.93
C LEU A 528 -5.52 -28.02 22.78
N SER A 529 -6.43 -27.52 23.62
CA SER A 529 -7.28 -28.36 24.48
C SER A 529 -8.49 -28.96 23.75
N LEU A 530 -8.89 -28.38 22.61
CA LEU A 530 -10.01 -28.84 21.77
C LEU A 530 -9.57 -29.73 20.60
N ALA A 531 -8.27 -29.76 20.26
CA ALA A 531 -7.74 -30.67 19.26
C ALA A 531 -7.86 -32.14 19.76
N PRO A 532 -8.55 -33.04 19.04
CA PRO A 532 -8.69 -34.42 19.47
C PRO A 532 -7.32 -35.12 19.43
N GLU A 533 -7.02 -35.90 20.47
CA GLU A 533 -5.91 -36.85 20.50
C GLU A 533 -6.06 -37.90 19.37
N HIS A 534 -5.70 -37.53 18.14
CA HIS A 534 -5.40 -38.48 17.07
C HIS A 534 -3.91 -38.74 17.07
N ASP A 535 -3.45 -39.52 18.05
CA ASP A 535 -2.25 -40.36 17.94
C ASP A 535 -2.19 -41.29 19.16
N SER A 536 -2.98 -42.35 19.10
CA SER A 536 -2.70 -43.58 19.85
C SER A 536 -2.58 -44.71 18.83
N PRO A 537 -1.42 -45.37 18.70
CA PRO A 537 -1.26 -46.46 17.75
C PRO A 537 -2.05 -47.67 18.27
N GLU A 538 -3.06 -48.09 17.51
CA GLU A 538 -3.77 -49.34 17.74
C GLU A 538 -2.77 -50.51 17.78
N ALA A 539 -2.68 -51.15 18.94
CA ALA A 539 -2.14 -52.49 19.07
C ALA A 539 -3.13 -53.48 18.43
N LEU A 540 -2.72 -54.09 17.32
CA LEU A 540 -3.42 -55.22 16.70
C LEU A 540 -3.35 -56.46 17.60
N PRO A 541 -4.46 -57.22 17.76
CA PRO A 541 -4.39 -58.66 17.98
C PRO A 541 -4.13 -59.43 16.68
#